data_AF-W0SDE3-F1
#
_entry.id   AF-W0SDE3-F1
#
_cell.length_a   1.000
_cell.length_b   1.000
_cell.length_c   1.000
_cell.angle_alpha   90.00
_cell.angle_beta   90.00
_cell.angle_gamma   90.00
#
_symmetry.space_group_name_H-M   'P 1'
#
loop_
_entity.id
_entity.type
_entity.pdbx_description
1 polymer ?
#
loop_
_entity_poly.entity_id
_entity_poly.type
_entity_poly.pdbx_seq_one_letter_code
_entity_poly.pdbx_strand_id
1 'polypeptide(L)'
;MPVLPSGRRIEFSLDRFYALLGRLELEQAFITADALHDPDDLLPVLDAVHFNEQNGLPYFANYVAADWESRAADWSVADREALRRWFATDSARFHRAEAIQGVKALLLELATDRVYQPESA
;
A
#
# COMPACT_ATOMS: atom_id res chain seq x y z
N MET A 1 5.44 6.84 7.79
CA MET A 1 4.18 7.26 7.14
C MET A 1 3.74 8.63 7.62
N PRO A 2 3.19 9.52 6.77
CA PRO A 2 2.87 10.90 7.14
C PRO A 2 1.50 11.02 7.82
N VAL A 3 1.40 11.97 8.73
CA VAL A 3 0.14 12.52 9.23
C VAL A 3 -0.01 13.91 8.61
N LEU A 4 -1.13 14.16 7.95
CA LEU A 4 -1.43 15.43 7.28
C LEU A 4 -1.93 16.48 8.30
N PRO A 5 -1.87 17.78 7.99
CA PRO A 5 -2.35 18.87 8.86
C PRO A 5 -3.77 18.67 9.43
N SER A 6 -4.66 18.04 8.68
CA SER A 6 -6.01 17.71 9.16
C SER A 6 -6.09 16.54 10.14
N GLY A 7 -4.97 15.87 10.44
CA GLY A 7 -4.92 14.62 11.21
C GLY A 7 -5.16 13.35 10.40
N ARG A 8 -5.36 13.45 9.06
CA ARG A 8 -5.46 12.27 8.18
C ARG A 8 -4.13 11.53 8.14
N ARG A 9 -4.18 10.20 8.07
CA ARG A 9 -2.98 9.34 7.95
C ARG A 9 -2.94 8.73 6.55
N ILE A 10 -1.74 8.57 6.00
CA ILE A 10 -1.51 7.85 4.74
C ILE A 10 -0.78 6.56 5.07
N GLU A 11 -1.33 5.42 4.66
CA GLU A 11 -0.78 4.12 5.01
C GLU A 11 -0.72 3.17 3.82
N PHE A 12 0.12 2.14 3.93
CA PHE A 12 0.06 1.02 3.02
C PHE A 12 -1.15 0.19 3.39
N SER A 13 -2.07 0.03 2.45
CA SER A 13 -3.16 -0.92 2.64
C SER A 13 -2.64 -2.31 2.30
N LEU A 14 -2.16 -3.02 3.33
CA LEU A 14 -1.80 -4.43 3.19
C LEU A 14 -2.99 -5.25 2.67
N ASP A 15 -4.22 -4.94 3.10
CA ASP A 15 -5.42 -5.61 2.60
C ASP A 15 -5.66 -5.41 1.09
N ARG A 16 -5.35 -4.22 0.55
CA ARG A 16 -5.39 -3.98 -0.90
C ARG A 16 -4.26 -4.66 -1.63
N PHE A 17 -3.10 -4.74 -0.99
CA PHE A 17 -1.99 -5.52 -1.51
C PHE A 17 -2.34 -7.02 -1.55
N TYR A 18 -2.94 -7.57 -0.49
CA TYR A 18 -3.52 -8.90 -0.46
C TYR A 18 -4.70 -9.06 -1.43
N ALA A 19 -5.50 -8.03 -1.70
CA ALA A 19 -6.56 -8.09 -2.71
C ALA A 19 -6.00 -8.05 -4.14
N LEU A 20 -4.86 -7.37 -4.36
CA LEU A 20 -4.10 -7.41 -5.60
C LEU A 20 -3.52 -8.80 -5.83
N LEU A 21 -2.91 -9.40 -4.80
CA LEU A 21 -2.31 -10.73 -4.88
C LEU A 21 -3.33 -11.88 -4.83
N GLY A 22 -4.39 -11.76 -4.03
CA GLY A 22 -5.41 -12.78 -3.79
C GLY A 22 -6.40 -12.96 -4.94
N ARG A 23 -6.29 -12.13 -5.99
CA ARG A 23 -6.98 -12.31 -7.29
C ARG A 23 -6.06 -12.89 -8.36
N LEU A 24 -4.79 -13.14 -8.04
CA LEU A 24 -3.78 -13.64 -8.96
C LEU A 24 -3.37 -15.05 -8.54
N GLU A 25 -3.20 -15.94 -9.52
CA GLU A 25 -2.50 -17.21 -9.30
C GLU A 25 -1.11 -16.93 -8.70
N LEU A 26 -0.60 -17.81 -7.83
CA LEU A 26 0.65 -17.57 -7.09
C LEU A 26 1.83 -17.21 -8.02
N GLU A 27 1.90 -17.82 -9.19
CA GLU A 27 2.88 -17.51 -10.23
C GLU A 27 2.78 -16.04 -10.71
N GLN A 28 1.56 -15.55 -10.92
CA GLN A 28 1.29 -14.17 -11.32
C GLN A 28 1.57 -13.17 -10.19
N ALA A 29 1.39 -13.58 -8.93
CA ALA A 29 1.82 -12.82 -7.75
C ALA A 29 3.34 -12.67 -7.69
N PHE A 30 4.11 -13.72 -7.97
CA PHE A 30 5.58 -13.66 -8.08
C PHE A 30 6.03 -12.77 -9.24
N ILE A 31 5.42 -12.88 -10.41
CA ILE A 31 5.72 -12.01 -11.57
C ILE A 31 5.49 -10.54 -11.22
N THR A 32 4.36 -10.24 -10.55
CA THR A 32 4.01 -8.87 -10.14
C THR A 32 4.99 -8.34 -9.11
N ALA A 33 5.38 -9.17 -8.13
CA ALA A 33 6.34 -8.76 -7.11
C ALA A 33 7.77 -8.63 -7.63
N ASP A 34 8.19 -9.46 -8.58
CA ASP A 34 9.48 -9.34 -9.23
C ASP A 34 9.57 -8.00 -9.96
N ALA A 35 8.50 -7.64 -10.70
CA ALA A 35 8.39 -6.36 -11.40
C ALA A 35 8.41 -5.11 -10.49
N LEU A 36 8.26 -5.25 -9.16
CA LEU A 36 8.47 -4.16 -8.20
C LEU A 36 9.98 -3.93 -8.01
N HIS A 37 10.53 -3.02 -8.81
CA HIS A 37 11.95 -2.66 -8.80
C HIS A 37 12.20 -1.22 -8.35
N ASP A 38 11.23 -0.33 -8.57
CA ASP A 38 11.26 1.05 -8.11
C ASP A 38 10.34 1.21 -6.89
N PRO A 39 10.79 1.90 -5.82
CA PRO A 39 9.91 2.33 -4.74
C PRO A 39 8.60 2.98 -5.23
N ASP A 40 8.60 3.69 -6.35
CA ASP A 40 7.41 4.33 -6.89
C ASP A 40 6.39 3.35 -7.50
N ASP A 41 6.78 2.08 -7.74
CA ASP A 41 5.86 1.02 -8.19
C ASP A 41 4.80 0.70 -7.13
N LEU A 42 5.04 1.03 -5.86
CA LEU A 42 4.07 0.90 -4.78
C LEU A 42 3.18 2.12 -4.58
N LEU A 43 3.27 3.15 -5.45
CA LEU A 43 2.31 4.24 -5.40
C LEU A 43 0.88 3.70 -5.37
N PRO A 44 0.38 2.86 -6.31
CA PRO A 44 -1.01 2.41 -6.40
C PRO A 44 -1.62 1.73 -5.16
N VAL A 45 -0.82 1.25 -4.21
CA VAL A 45 -1.26 0.51 -3.02
C VAL A 45 -1.29 1.35 -1.74
N LEU A 46 -0.87 2.61 -1.83
CA LEU A 46 -1.09 3.60 -0.78
C LEU A 46 -2.56 4.00 -0.71
N ASP A 47 -3.07 4.19 0.50
CA ASP A 47 -4.44 4.64 0.73
C ASP A 47 -4.50 5.58 1.94
N ALA A 48 -5.58 6.36 2.01
CA ALA A 48 -5.84 7.24 3.12
C ALA A 48 -6.55 6.44 4.21
N VAL A 49 -6.12 6.64 5.45
CA VAL A 49 -6.85 6.15 6.61
C VAL A 49 -7.74 7.27 7.11
N HIS A 50 -9.04 7.03 7.00
CA HIS A 50 -10.09 7.87 7.55
C HIS A 50 -10.57 7.27 8.86
N PHE A 51 -11.28 8.07 9.66
CA PHE A 51 -11.90 7.61 10.89
C PHE A 51 -13.41 7.67 10.73
N ASN A 52 -14.09 6.60 11.13
CA ASN A 52 -15.55 6.56 11.12
C ASN A 52 -16.10 7.50 12.20
N GLU A 53 -16.98 8.42 11.82
CA GLU A 53 -17.53 9.44 12.73
C GLU A 53 -18.37 8.85 13.87
N GLN A 54 -18.94 7.65 13.69
CA GLN A 54 -19.84 7.01 14.65
C GLN A 54 -19.11 6.24 15.74
N ASN A 55 -17.97 5.61 15.42
CA ASN A 55 -17.25 4.73 16.34
C ASN A 55 -15.75 5.04 16.47
N GLY A 56 -15.24 6.04 15.74
CA GLY A 56 -13.84 6.45 15.76
C GLY A 56 -12.87 5.42 15.19
N LEU A 57 -13.35 4.33 14.60
CA LEU A 57 -12.46 3.28 14.09
C LEU A 57 -11.83 3.72 12.75
N PRO A 58 -10.53 3.43 12.55
CA PRO A 58 -9.86 3.71 11.29
C PRO A 58 -10.37 2.77 10.19
N TYR A 59 -10.46 3.28 8.97
CA TYR A 59 -10.74 2.50 7.76
C TYR A 59 -9.96 3.05 6.56
N PHE A 60 -9.63 2.17 5.62
CA PHE A 60 -9.03 2.57 4.34
C PHE A 60 -10.09 3.22 3.45
N ALA A 61 -9.85 4.46 3.03
CA ALA A 61 -10.77 5.30 2.26
C ALA A 61 -10.98 4.84 0.82
N ASN A 62 -10.25 3.81 0.41
CA ASN A 62 -10.29 3.19 -0.89
C ASN A 62 -9.77 4.05 -2.05
N TYR A 63 -8.84 4.96 -1.78
CA TYR A 63 -8.23 5.81 -2.80
C TYR A 63 -7.14 5.07 -3.56
N VAL A 64 -7.23 5.07 -4.89
CA VAL A 64 -6.18 4.51 -5.75
C VAL A 64 -5.15 5.60 -5.99
N ALA A 65 -3.94 5.32 -5.55
CA ALA A 65 -2.88 6.28 -5.44
C ALA A 65 -2.24 6.74 -6.76
N ALA A 66 -2.48 6.01 -7.86
CA ALA A 66 -2.17 6.51 -9.21
C ALA A 66 -2.89 7.84 -9.53
N ASP A 67 -3.92 8.19 -8.74
CA ASP A 67 -4.73 9.39 -8.91
C ASP A 67 -4.95 10.13 -7.57
N TRP A 68 -3.90 10.20 -6.74
CA TRP A 68 -3.95 10.94 -5.47
C TRP A 68 -4.38 12.40 -5.66
N GLU A 69 -4.00 13.02 -6.77
CA GLU A 69 -4.38 14.41 -7.05
C GLU A 69 -5.89 14.58 -7.24
N SER A 70 -6.57 13.68 -7.95
CA SER A 70 -8.04 13.76 -8.07
C SER A 70 -8.75 13.27 -6.80
N ARG A 71 -8.19 12.29 -6.08
CA ARG A 71 -8.79 11.77 -4.84
C ARG A 71 -8.66 12.71 -3.65
N ALA A 72 -7.62 13.53 -3.62
CA ALA A 72 -7.44 14.58 -2.62
C ALA A 72 -8.03 15.93 -3.07
N ALA A 73 -8.76 16.00 -4.19
CA ALA A 73 -9.21 17.26 -4.78
C ALA A 73 -10.14 18.06 -3.85
N ASP A 74 -10.92 17.37 -3.02
CA ASP A 74 -11.82 17.94 -2.00
C ASP A 74 -11.14 18.18 -0.64
N TRP A 75 -9.87 17.81 -0.49
CA TRP A 75 -9.10 18.05 0.72
C TRP A 75 -8.64 19.49 0.84
N SER A 76 -8.20 19.87 2.05
CA SER A 76 -7.63 21.19 2.27
C SER A 76 -6.37 21.39 1.42
N VAL A 77 -6.12 22.65 1.03
CA VAL A 77 -4.87 23.02 0.31
C VAL A 77 -3.64 22.59 1.11
N ALA A 78 -3.67 22.77 2.44
CA ALA A 78 -2.59 22.37 3.33
C ALA A 78 -2.31 20.86 3.29
N ASP A 79 -3.35 20.02 3.30
CA ASP A 79 -3.19 18.56 3.19
C ASP A 79 -2.63 18.14 1.84
N ARG A 80 -3.13 18.72 0.75
CA ARG A 80 -2.65 18.44 -0.61
C ARG A 80 -1.17 18.79 -0.78
N GLU A 81 -0.77 19.96 -0.28
CA GLU A 81 0.64 20.39 -0.33
C GLU A 81 1.54 19.51 0.55
N ALA A 82 1.08 19.16 1.77
CA ALA A 82 1.82 18.28 2.66
C ALA A 82 2.01 16.89 2.05
N LEU A 83 0.97 16.34 1.42
CA LEU A 83 1.03 15.06 0.73
C LEU A 83 2.01 15.09 -0.46
N ARG A 84 1.91 16.11 -1.33
CA ARG A 84 2.83 16.28 -2.47
C ARG A 84 4.28 16.42 -2.01
N ARG A 85 4.53 17.20 -0.95
CA ARG A 85 5.89 17.35 -0.38
C ARG A 85 6.40 16.04 0.17
N TRP A 86 5.57 15.29 0.91
CA TRP A 86 5.96 14.01 1.46
C TRP A 86 6.36 13.02 0.37
N PHE A 87 5.58 12.91 -0.72
CA PHE A 87 5.90 12.00 -1.83
C PHE A 87 7.30 12.22 -2.42
N ALA A 88 7.78 13.46 -2.41
CA ALA A 88 9.10 13.85 -2.89
C ALA A 88 10.25 13.63 -1.87
N THR A 89 9.96 13.14 -0.65
CA THR A 89 10.99 12.92 0.38
C THR A 89 11.64 11.55 0.28
N ASP A 90 12.91 11.48 0.70
CA ASP A 90 13.64 10.21 0.86
C ASP A 90 12.96 9.26 1.86
N SER A 91 12.28 9.81 2.88
CA SER A 91 11.51 9.01 3.84
C SER A 91 10.35 8.26 3.17
N ALA A 92 9.64 8.92 2.25
CA ALA A 92 8.57 8.28 1.50
C ALA A 92 9.12 7.19 0.58
N ARG A 93 10.25 7.46 -0.08
CA ARG A 93 10.95 6.48 -0.92
C ARG A 93 11.43 5.27 -0.12
N PHE A 94 12.01 5.50 1.05
CA PHE A 94 12.48 4.47 1.97
C PHE A 94 11.33 3.54 2.41
N HIS A 95 10.22 4.10 2.88
CA HIS A 95 9.07 3.29 3.31
C HIS A 95 8.46 2.46 2.17
N ARG A 96 8.45 2.97 0.94
CA ARG A 96 8.05 2.20 -0.24
C ARG A 96 9.03 1.06 -0.53
N ALA A 97 10.34 1.31 -0.44
CA ALA A 97 11.34 0.24 -0.59
C ALA A 97 11.20 -0.86 0.48
N GLU A 98 10.98 -0.50 1.75
CA GLU A 98 10.73 -1.46 2.83
C GLU A 98 9.47 -2.29 2.58
N ALA A 99 8.39 -1.65 2.11
CA ALA A 99 7.16 -2.36 1.77
C ALA A 99 7.39 -3.37 0.63
N ILE A 100 8.17 -3.04 -0.41
CA ILE A 100 8.54 -4.00 -1.48
C ILE A 100 9.28 -5.21 -0.89
N GLN A 101 10.22 -4.99 0.03
CA GLN A 101 10.96 -6.08 0.67
C GLN A 101 10.06 -6.96 1.52
N GLY A 102 9.17 -6.38 2.33
CA GLY A 102 8.20 -7.13 3.13
C GLY A 102 7.27 -7.98 2.27
N VAL A 103 6.84 -7.45 1.13
CA VAL A 103 6.05 -8.17 0.12
C VAL A 103 6.79 -9.38 -0.43
N LYS A 104 8.05 -9.20 -0.85
CA LYS A 104 8.86 -10.28 -1.41
C LYS A 104 9.11 -11.37 -0.36
N ALA A 105 9.38 -10.99 0.89
CA ALA A 105 9.53 -11.92 2.00
C ALA A 105 8.26 -12.74 2.25
N LEU A 106 7.10 -12.09 2.31
CA LEU A 106 5.81 -12.76 2.51
C LEU A 106 5.48 -13.76 1.39
N LEU A 107 5.75 -13.42 0.12
CA LEU A 107 5.53 -14.34 -0.99
C LEU A 107 6.45 -15.57 -0.91
N LEU A 108 7.70 -15.39 -0.47
CA LEU A 108 8.63 -16.48 -0.23
C LEU A 108 8.16 -17.39 0.92
N GLU A 109 7.64 -16.82 2.01
CA GLU A 109 7.03 -17.57 3.11
C GLU A 109 5.83 -18.41 2.62
N LEU A 110 4.90 -17.78 1.89
CA LEU A 110 3.73 -18.48 1.32
C LEU A 110 4.11 -19.61 0.35
N ALA A 111 5.15 -19.42 -0.46
CA ALA A 111 5.66 -20.47 -1.32
C ALA A 111 6.32 -21.60 -0.53
N THR A 112 7.07 -21.27 0.53
CA THR A 112 7.71 -22.27 1.39
C THR A 112 6.68 -23.11 2.12
N ASP A 113 5.61 -22.49 2.64
CA ASP A 113 4.49 -23.18 3.29
C ASP A 113 3.73 -24.11 2.33
N ARG A 114 3.52 -23.69 1.07
CA ARG A 114 2.95 -24.56 0.03
C ARG A 114 3.85 -25.74 -0.34
N VAL A 115 5.17 -25.56 -0.33
CA VAL A 115 6.12 -26.66 -0.60
C VAL A 115 6.18 -27.64 0.57
N TYR A 116 6.01 -27.16 1.80
CA TYR A 116 6.01 -27.98 3.02
C TYR A 116 4.68 -28.68 3.32
N GLN A 117 3.58 -28.25 2.70
CA GLN A 117 2.33 -28.99 2.64
C GLN A 117 2.19 -29.64 1.26
N PRO A 118 2.92 -30.73 0.95
CA PRO A 118 2.58 -31.51 -0.22
C PRO A 118 1.12 -31.90 -0.07
N GLU A 119 0.33 -31.66 -1.12
CA GLU A 119 -1.08 -32.02 -1.18
C GLU A 119 -1.24 -33.43 -0.61
N SER A 120 -1.91 -33.52 0.53
CA SER A 120 -2.38 -34.80 1.07
C SER A 120 -3.42 -35.34 0.08
N ALA A 121 -2.96 -36.02 -0.96
CA ALA A 121 -3.76 -36.77 -1.92
C ALA A 121 -3.38 -38.25 -1.85
#